data_AF-A0A1F3BHM3-F1
#
_entry.id   AF-A0A1F3BHM3-F1
#
_cell.length_a   1.000
_cell.length_b   1.000
_cell.length_c   1.000
_cell.angle_alpha   90.00
_cell.angle_beta   90.00
_cell.angle_gamma   90.00
#
_symmetry.space_group_name_H-M   'P 1'
#
loop_
_entity.id
_entity.type
_entity.pdbx_description
1 polymer ?
#
loop_
_entity_poly.entity_id
_entity_poly.type
_entity_poly.pdbx_seq_one_letter_code
_entity_poly.pdbx_strand_id
1 'polypeptide(L)'
;MGGNFGENVILLCLSLFAGIIIHVFANRLLKIKKFKWFENIVYISVKKISITNEAIQPIIPFLNKEYCRLKQHEIEQSNEYEACEKLFDFAYYYLEANDKISAAKNFQSLYFWFRNMFTISVFLIPGSLIILSLTFFGTYIKGQIDTAICISVINLVLFFILIPNTRWLRELMVKKVLWSYYVERIHQNENKSNNNQ
;
A
#
# COMPACT_ATOMS: atom_id res chain seq x y z
N MET A 1 -10.06 33.87 -8.47
CA MET A 1 -9.29 32.76 -9.09
C MET A 1 -10.10 32.20 -10.24
N GLY A 2 -9.95 32.75 -11.44
CA GLY A 2 -10.60 32.28 -12.66
C GLY A 2 -9.53 31.89 -13.66
N GLY A 3 -8.98 30.68 -13.52
CA GLY A 3 -8.08 30.12 -14.54
C GLY A 3 -8.90 29.73 -15.77
N ASN A 4 -8.35 29.93 -16.96
CA ASN A 4 -8.98 29.48 -18.20
C ASN A 4 -9.25 27.98 -18.10
N PHE A 5 -10.47 27.55 -18.46
CA PHE A 5 -10.88 26.14 -18.37
C PHE A 5 -9.85 25.20 -19.02
N GLY A 6 -9.28 25.60 -20.17
CA GLY A 6 -8.23 24.85 -20.86
C GLY A 6 -6.94 24.66 -20.04
N GLU A 7 -6.49 25.69 -19.31
CA GLU A 7 -5.29 25.60 -18.46
C GLU A 7 -5.51 24.63 -17.30
N ASN A 8 -6.70 24.67 -16.68
CA ASN A 8 -7.05 23.75 -15.59
C ASN A 8 -7.13 22.29 -16.07
N VAL A 9 -7.65 22.05 -17.28
CA VAL A 9 -7.67 20.69 -17.87
C VAL A 9 -6.25 20.21 -18.16
N ILE A 10 -5.40 21.05 -18.74
CA ILE A 10 -4.00 20.68 -19.00
C ILE A 10 -3.27 20.36 -17.69
N LEU A 11 -3.46 21.18 -16.65
CA LEU A 11 -2.87 20.96 -15.34
C LEU A 11 -3.38 19.67 -14.69
N LEU A 12 -4.67 19.36 -14.84
CA LEU A 12 -5.23 18.08 -14.42
C LEU A 12 -4.57 16.91 -15.16
N CYS A 13 -4.46 16.97 -16.49
CA CYS A 13 -3.80 15.92 -17.28
C CYS A 13 -2.33 15.73 -16.86
N LEU A 14 -1.58 16.81 -16.66
CA LEU A 14 -0.19 16.75 -16.22
C LEU A 14 -0.05 16.16 -14.82
N SER A 15 -0.93 16.54 -13.88
CA SER A 15 -0.92 15.99 -12.52
C SER A 15 -1.25 14.49 -12.49
N LEU A 16 -2.22 14.04 -13.31
CA LEU A 16 -2.54 12.63 -13.48
C LEU A 16 -1.34 11.86 -14.06
N PHE A 17 -0.70 12.41 -15.09
CA PHE A 17 0.48 11.81 -15.71
C PHE A 17 1.64 11.68 -14.73
N ALA A 18 1.93 12.74 -13.97
CA ALA A 18 2.93 12.71 -12.91
C ALA A 18 2.60 11.67 -11.83
N GLY A 19 1.32 11.58 -11.42
CA GLY A 19 0.84 10.57 -10.47
C GLY A 19 1.04 9.14 -10.96
N ILE A 20 0.77 8.86 -12.24
CA ILE A 20 1.02 7.56 -12.87
C ILE A 20 2.51 7.23 -12.86
N ILE A 21 3.36 8.18 -13.25
CA ILE A 21 4.81 8.01 -13.22
C ILE A 21 5.29 7.62 -11.82
N ILE A 22 4.88 8.37 -10.80
CA ILE A 22 5.23 8.10 -9.40
C ILE A 22 4.75 6.71 -8.98
N HIS A 23 3.53 6.33 -9.34
CA HIS A 23 2.98 5.01 -9.02
C HIS A 23 3.79 3.87 -9.66
N VAL A 24 4.17 4.02 -10.94
CA VAL A 24 5.01 3.05 -11.65
C VAL A 24 6.39 2.95 -11.01
N PHE A 25 7.00 4.08 -10.63
CA PHE A 25 8.28 4.08 -9.93
C PHE A 25 8.19 3.44 -8.55
N ALA A 26 7.15 3.75 -7.77
CA ALA A 26 6.91 3.13 -6.46
C ALA A 26 6.82 1.60 -6.58
N ASN A 27 6.08 1.10 -7.57
CA ASN A 27 5.97 -0.34 -7.83
C ASN A 27 7.30 -0.94 -8.32
N ARG A 28 8.09 -0.22 -9.11
CA ARG A 28 9.42 -0.66 -9.54
C ARG A 28 10.38 -0.76 -8.36
N LEU A 29 10.40 0.23 -7.47
CA LEU A 29 11.24 0.22 -6.27
C LEU A 29 10.97 -1.00 -5.39
N LEU A 30 9.70 -1.37 -5.22
CA LEU A 30 9.31 -2.59 -4.50
C LEU A 30 9.86 -3.88 -5.12
N LYS A 31 10.05 -3.92 -6.44
CA LYS A 31 10.56 -5.11 -7.14
C LYS A 31 12.08 -5.24 -7.09
N ILE A 32 12.81 -4.16 -6.76
CA ILE A 32 14.28 -4.19 -6.75
C ILE A 32 14.75 -4.86 -5.46
N LYS A 33 15.28 -6.09 -5.56
CA LYS A 33 15.79 -6.89 -4.42
C LYS A 33 16.83 -6.17 -3.54
N LYS A 34 17.53 -5.16 -4.05
CA LYS A 34 18.50 -4.36 -3.28
C LYS A 34 17.82 -3.35 -2.32
N PHE A 35 16.57 -2.96 -2.58
CA PHE A 35 15.82 -1.98 -1.79
C PHE A 35 14.90 -2.63 -0.75
N LYS A 36 15.36 -3.68 -0.06
CA LYS A 36 14.58 -4.37 1.00
C LYS A 36 14.12 -3.43 2.11
N TRP A 37 14.89 -2.38 2.40
CA TRP A 37 14.50 -1.39 3.40
C TRP A 37 13.21 -0.66 3.00
N PHE A 38 13.02 -0.34 1.71
CA PHE A 38 11.82 0.31 1.21
C PHE A 38 10.61 -0.61 1.39
N GLU A 39 10.74 -1.88 0.99
CA GLU A 39 9.72 -2.91 1.20
C GLU A 39 9.37 -3.05 2.70
N ASN A 40 10.37 -3.15 3.58
CA ASN A 40 10.16 -3.27 5.02
C ASN A 40 9.50 -2.03 5.66
N ILE A 41 9.59 -0.87 5.02
CA ILE A 41 8.96 0.36 5.52
C ILE A 41 7.52 0.46 5.01
N VAL A 42 7.30 0.38 3.69
CA VAL A 42 5.99 0.70 3.10
C VAL A 42 5.21 -0.51 2.59
N TYR A 43 5.79 -1.70 2.54
CA TYR A 43 5.17 -2.93 2.04
C TYR A 43 5.43 -4.10 2.98
N ILE A 44 4.98 -3.95 4.24
CA ILE A 44 5.04 -5.05 5.19
C ILE A 44 4.24 -6.24 4.62
N SER A 45 4.89 -7.41 4.59
CA SER A 45 4.31 -8.62 4.02
C SER A 45 3.09 -9.08 4.81
N VAL A 46 2.13 -9.70 4.11
CA VAL A 46 0.92 -10.25 4.73
C VAL A 46 1.28 -11.25 5.82
N LYS A 47 2.27 -12.11 5.58
CA LYS A 47 2.79 -13.07 6.55
C LYS A 47 3.25 -12.41 7.85
N LYS A 48 3.97 -11.28 7.75
CA LYS A 48 4.44 -10.56 8.93
C LYS A 48 3.27 -9.96 9.70
N ILE A 49 2.29 -9.38 8.98
CA ILE A 49 1.08 -8.81 9.57
C ILE A 49 0.24 -9.89 10.25
N SER A 50 0.07 -11.05 9.62
CA SER A 50 -0.76 -12.14 10.13
C SER A 50 -0.19 -12.81 11.37
N ILE A 51 1.14 -12.82 11.53
CA ILE A 51 1.80 -13.32 12.74
C ILE A 51 1.66 -12.33 13.90
N THR A 52 1.74 -11.02 13.61
CA THR A 52 1.70 -9.98 14.66
C THR A 52 0.27 -9.59 15.06
N ASN A 53 -0.73 -9.80 14.19
CA ASN A 53 -2.10 -9.36 14.44
C ASN A 53 -2.92 -10.46 15.13
N GLU A 54 -3.15 -10.32 16.43
CA GLU A 54 -3.92 -11.25 17.26
C GLU A 54 -5.33 -11.55 16.74
N ALA A 55 -5.96 -10.60 16.04
CA ALA A 55 -7.31 -10.80 15.50
C ALA A 55 -7.34 -11.67 14.23
N ILE A 56 -6.26 -11.67 13.43
CA ILE A 56 -6.20 -12.39 12.16
C ILE A 56 -5.52 -13.75 12.35
N GLN A 57 -4.54 -13.84 13.24
CA GLN A 57 -3.79 -15.06 13.51
C GLN A 57 -4.67 -16.33 13.67
N PRO A 58 -5.78 -16.32 14.44
CA PRO A 58 -6.61 -17.51 14.61
C PRO A 58 -7.42 -17.90 13.36
N ILE A 59 -7.72 -16.96 12.46
CA ILE A 59 -8.51 -17.23 11.25
C ILE A 59 -7.65 -17.73 10.09
N ILE A 60 -6.34 -17.47 10.09
CA ILE A 60 -5.44 -17.89 9.00
C ILE A 60 -5.49 -19.40 8.72
N PRO A 61 -5.40 -20.31 9.71
CA PRO A 61 -5.44 -21.75 9.44
C PRO A 61 -6.74 -22.18 8.77
N PHE A 62 -7.87 -21.63 9.21
CA PHE A 62 -9.18 -21.88 8.61
C PHE A 62 -9.23 -21.40 7.15
N LEU A 63 -8.77 -20.18 6.89
CA LEU A 63 -8.76 -19.59 5.56
C LEU A 63 -7.81 -20.33 4.60
N ASN A 64 -6.65 -20.77 5.08
CA ASN A 64 -5.71 -21.58 4.29
C ASN A 64 -6.30 -22.93 3.91
N LYS A 65 -6.95 -23.63 4.85
CA LYS A 65 -7.62 -24.90 4.56
C LYS A 65 -8.67 -24.72 3.46
N GLU A 66 -9.42 -23.63 3.52
CA GLU A 66 -10.43 -23.31 2.54
C GLU A 66 -9.85 -22.93 1.17
N TYR A 67 -8.76 -22.16 1.16
CA TYR A 67 -8.01 -21.85 -0.06
C TYR A 67 -7.51 -23.14 -0.73
N CYS A 68 -6.83 -24.01 0.02
CA CYS A 68 -6.32 -25.28 -0.50
C CYS A 68 -7.46 -26.13 -1.04
N ARG A 69 -8.61 -26.22 -0.35
CA ARG A 69 -9.79 -26.96 -0.82
C ARG A 69 -10.31 -26.44 -2.16
N LEU A 70 -10.38 -25.13 -2.36
CA LEU A 70 -10.88 -24.55 -3.61
C LEU A 70 -9.86 -24.62 -4.77
N LYS A 71 -8.56 -24.63 -4.46
CA LYS A 71 -7.47 -24.67 -5.44
C LYS A 71 -6.88 -26.08 -5.66
N GLN A 72 -7.48 -27.11 -5.05
CA GLN A 72 -7.05 -28.52 -5.12
C GLN A 72 -6.88 -29.04 -6.56
N HIS A 73 -7.60 -28.48 -7.53
CA HIS A 73 -7.52 -28.89 -8.94
C HIS A 73 -6.42 -28.18 -9.75
N GLU A 74 -5.84 -27.10 -9.23
CA GLU A 74 -4.85 -26.28 -9.95
C GLU A 74 -3.43 -26.40 -9.38
N ILE A 75 -3.26 -26.98 -8.18
CA ILE A 75 -1.97 -27.00 -7.48
C ILE A 75 -1.65 -28.45 -7.09
N GLU A 76 -0.77 -29.12 -7.85
CA GLU A 76 -0.34 -30.51 -7.61
C GLU A 76 0.28 -30.73 -6.22
N GLN A 77 0.76 -29.68 -5.55
CA GLN A 77 1.25 -29.71 -4.16
C GLN A 77 1.09 -28.32 -3.53
N SER A 78 -0.10 -27.96 -3.02
CA SER A 78 -0.25 -26.71 -2.25
C SER A 78 0.45 -26.87 -0.90
N ASN A 79 1.64 -26.32 -0.77
CA ASN A 79 2.34 -26.26 0.50
C ASN A 79 1.61 -25.23 1.40
N GLU A 80 1.41 -25.50 2.70
CA GLU A 80 0.71 -24.57 3.61
C GLU A 80 1.35 -23.16 3.63
N TYR A 81 2.65 -23.09 3.33
CA TYR A 81 3.39 -21.85 3.18
C TYR A 81 2.96 -21.02 1.96
N GLU A 82 2.63 -21.65 0.83
CA GLU A 82 2.18 -20.98 -0.38
C GLU A 82 0.77 -20.41 -0.21
N ALA A 83 -0.09 -21.12 0.54
CA ALA A 83 -1.41 -20.64 0.91
C ALA A 83 -1.31 -19.31 1.69
N CYS A 84 -0.43 -19.21 2.69
CA CYS A 84 -0.23 -17.96 3.44
C CYS A 84 0.19 -16.76 2.58
N GLU A 85 0.98 -16.97 1.52
CA GLU A 85 1.44 -15.87 0.65
C GLU A 85 0.37 -15.44 -0.35
N LYS A 86 -0.38 -16.40 -0.92
CA LYS A 86 -1.40 -16.14 -1.95
C LYS A 86 -2.80 -15.90 -1.38
N LEU A 87 -3.04 -16.19 -0.10
CA LEU A 87 -4.35 -16.08 0.54
C LEU A 87 -4.92 -14.66 0.45
N PHE A 88 -4.08 -13.64 0.63
CA PHE A 88 -4.54 -12.25 0.55
C PHE A 88 -5.06 -11.92 -0.86
N ASP A 89 -4.30 -12.24 -1.90
CA ASP A 89 -4.70 -11.98 -3.28
C ASP A 89 -5.97 -12.77 -3.63
N PHE A 90 -6.05 -14.03 -3.21
CA PHE A 90 -7.23 -14.86 -3.41
C PHE A 90 -8.47 -14.27 -2.72
N ALA A 91 -8.36 -13.92 -1.44
CA ALA A 91 -9.43 -13.30 -0.66
C ALA A 91 -9.87 -11.96 -1.28
N TYR A 92 -8.90 -11.17 -1.75
CA TYR A 92 -9.14 -9.90 -2.43
C TYR A 92 -9.98 -10.10 -3.71
N TYR A 93 -9.52 -10.94 -4.64
CA TYR A 93 -10.23 -11.17 -5.90
C TYR A 93 -11.62 -11.78 -5.67
N TYR A 94 -11.75 -12.69 -4.71
CA TYR A 94 -13.04 -13.25 -4.35
C TYR A 94 -14.02 -12.18 -3.86
N LEU A 95 -13.61 -11.32 -2.92
CA LEU A 95 -14.46 -10.25 -2.41
C LEU A 95 -14.78 -9.21 -3.47
N GLU A 96 -13.85 -8.95 -4.38
CA GLU A 96 -14.08 -8.05 -5.51
C GLU A 96 -15.10 -8.61 -6.49
N ALA A 97 -14.99 -9.88 -6.87
CA ALA A 97 -15.94 -10.54 -7.76
C ALA A 97 -17.37 -10.63 -7.19
N ASN A 98 -17.52 -10.50 -5.87
CA ASN A 98 -18.80 -10.54 -5.16
C ASN A 98 -19.26 -9.15 -4.66
N ASP A 99 -18.61 -8.06 -5.06
CA ASP A 99 -18.91 -6.67 -4.64
C ASP A 99 -18.86 -6.43 -3.10
N LYS A 100 -18.20 -7.30 -2.34
CA LYS A 100 -18.11 -7.24 -0.86
C LYS A 100 -16.84 -6.56 -0.35
N ILE A 101 -16.07 -5.92 -1.23
CA ILE A 101 -14.75 -5.34 -0.94
C ILE A 101 -14.75 -3.83 -0.63
N SER A 102 -15.92 -3.17 -0.67
CA SER A 102 -16.04 -1.70 -0.60
C SER A 102 -15.24 -1.05 0.54
N ALA A 103 -15.33 -1.58 1.76
CA ALA A 103 -14.57 -1.06 2.91
C ALA A 103 -13.04 -1.22 2.75
N ALA A 104 -12.57 -2.30 2.13
CA ALA A 104 -11.14 -2.54 1.91
C ALA A 104 -10.57 -1.68 0.77
N LYS A 105 -11.36 -1.34 -0.25
CA LYS A 105 -10.96 -0.45 -1.35
C LYS A 105 -10.60 0.95 -0.87
N ASN A 106 -11.27 1.46 0.15
CA ASN A 106 -10.94 2.77 0.76
C ASN A 106 -9.55 2.75 1.41
N PHE A 107 -9.25 1.72 2.21
CA PHE A 107 -7.93 1.57 2.82
C PHE A 107 -6.83 1.32 1.79
N GLN A 108 -7.13 0.59 0.72
CA GLN A 108 -6.20 0.38 -0.40
C GLN A 108 -5.86 1.68 -1.11
N SER A 109 -6.86 2.52 -1.40
CA SER A 109 -6.66 3.80 -2.07
C SER A 109 -5.81 4.75 -1.21
N LEU A 110 -6.13 4.86 0.09
CA LEU A 110 -5.34 5.63 1.05
C LEU A 110 -3.92 5.08 1.18
N TYR A 111 -3.76 3.76 1.29
CA TYR A 111 -2.47 3.10 1.34
C TYR A 111 -1.60 3.45 0.12
N PHE A 112 -2.16 3.39 -1.09
CA PHE A 112 -1.43 3.76 -2.31
C PHE A 112 -1.06 5.23 -2.33
N TRP A 113 -1.94 6.12 -1.86
CA TRP A 113 -1.63 7.54 -1.75
C TRP A 113 -0.45 7.78 -0.80
N PHE A 114 -0.48 7.24 0.43
CA PHE A 114 0.60 7.37 1.40
C PHE A 114 1.92 6.75 0.92
N ARG A 115 1.86 5.58 0.29
CA ARG A 115 3.03 4.92 -0.31
C ARG A 115 3.64 5.76 -1.44
N ASN A 116 2.81 6.36 -2.29
CA ASN A 116 3.26 7.23 -3.37
C ASN A 116 3.87 8.52 -2.80
N MET A 117 3.26 9.14 -1.79
CA MET A 117 3.84 10.30 -1.09
C MET A 117 5.18 9.96 -0.45
N PHE A 118 5.30 8.78 0.17
CA PHE A 118 6.58 8.30 0.71
C PHE A 118 7.64 8.16 -0.40
N THR A 119 7.25 7.61 -1.55
CA THR A 119 8.13 7.49 -2.72
C THR A 119 8.62 8.85 -3.18
N ILE A 120 7.73 9.84 -3.28
CA ILE A 120 8.09 11.23 -3.63
C ILE A 120 9.10 11.77 -2.63
N SER A 121 8.85 11.63 -1.31
CA SER A 121 9.78 12.09 -0.27
C SER A 121 11.16 11.43 -0.38
N VAL A 122 11.23 10.13 -0.70
CA VAL A 122 12.52 9.43 -0.92
C VAL A 122 13.34 10.08 -2.04
N PHE A 123 12.72 10.59 -3.10
CA PHE A 123 13.41 11.30 -4.18
C PHE A 123 13.67 12.77 -3.85
N LEU A 124 12.75 13.42 -3.14
CA LEU A 124 12.89 14.82 -2.75
C LEU A 124 14.00 15.03 -1.72
N ILE A 125 14.28 14.07 -0.82
CA ILE A 125 15.33 14.22 0.20
C ILE A 125 16.73 14.39 -0.44
N PRO A 126 17.20 13.51 -1.34
CA PRO A 126 18.45 13.73 -2.07
C PRO A 126 18.44 15.04 -2.87
N GLY A 127 17.32 15.35 -3.54
CA GLY A 127 17.17 16.59 -4.29
C GLY A 127 17.30 17.84 -3.42
N SER A 128 16.66 17.86 -2.26
CA SER A 128 16.73 18.97 -1.31
C SER A 128 18.13 19.12 -0.70
N LEU A 129 18.84 18.00 -0.47
CA LEU A 129 20.24 18.05 -0.02
C LEU A 129 21.18 18.63 -1.10
N ILE A 130 20.97 18.29 -2.37
CA ILE A 130 21.73 18.86 -3.49
C ILE A 130 21.47 20.37 -3.58
N ILE A 131 20.19 20.78 -3.53
CA ILE A 131 19.82 22.20 -3.55
C ILE A 131 20.44 22.93 -2.36
N LEU A 132 20.35 22.36 -1.15
CA LEU A 132 20.93 22.94 0.05
C LEU A 132 22.45 23.13 -0.11
N SER A 133 23.16 22.11 -0.61
CA SER A 133 24.60 22.17 -0.90
C SER A 133 24.92 23.29 -1.90
N LEU A 134 24.21 23.34 -3.03
CA LEU A 134 24.40 24.39 -4.03
C LEU A 134 24.14 25.80 -3.46
N THR A 135 23.11 25.95 -2.62
CA THR A 135 22.80 27.23 -1.99
C THR A 135 23.86 27.65 -0.95
N PHE A 136 24.48 26.68 -0.28
CA PHE A 136 25.49 26.94 0.74
C PHE A 136 26.86 27.28 0.16
N PHE A 137 27.24 26.65 -0.96
CA PHE A 137 28.51 26.92 -1.65
C PHE A 137 28.43 28.01 -2.73
N GLY A 138 27.21 28.38 -3.15
CA GLY A 138 27.00 29.45 -4.12
C GLY A 138 26.91 30.84 -3.47
N THR A 139 26.93 31.89 -4.30
CA THR A 139 26.74 33.29 -3.89
C THR A 139 25.25 33.65 -3.76
N TYR A 140 24.47 32.83 -3.07
CA TYR A 140 23.03 33.03 -2.89
C TYR A 140 22.71 33.97 -1.72
N ILE A 141 21.56 34.65 -1.79
CA ILE A 141 21.10 35.59 -0.75
C ILE A 141 20.59 34.78 0.45
N LYS A 142 20.82 35.27 1.67
CA LYS A 142 20.40 34.63 2.94
C LYS A 142 18.95 34.11 2.92
N GLY A 143 18.00 34.88 2.38
CA GLY A 143 16.59 34.45 2.31
C GLY A 143 16.35 33.20 1.45
N GLN A 144 17.16 32.96 0.42
CA GLN A 144 17.08 31.75 -0.42
C GLN A 144 17.61 30.53 0.33
N ILE A 145 18.67 30.71 1.11
CA ILE A 145 19.24 29.67 1.99
C ILE A 145 18.21 29.28 3.06
N ASP A 146 17.62 30.27 3.74
CA ASP A 146 16.58 30.02 4.77
C ASP A 146 15.37 29.27 4.18
N THR A 147 14.96 29.62 2.96
CA THR A 147 13.88 28.92 2.24
C THR A 147 14.25 27.46 1.93
N ALA A 148 15.47 27.22 1.43
CA ALA A 148 15.95 25.86 1.12
C ALA A 148 16.05 24.98 2.38
N ILE A 149 16.51 25.55 3.50
CA ILE A 149 16.51 24.88 4.80
C ILE A 149 15.08 24.54 5.22
N CYS A 150 14.15 25.49 5.15
CA CYS A 150 12.76 25.29 5.52
C CYS A 150 12.10 24.16 4.71
N ILE A 151 12.26 24.16 3.39
CA ILE A 151 11.75 23.09 2.50
C ILE A 151 12.33 21.74 2.88
N SER A 152 13.65 21.69 3.16
CA SER A 152 14.32 20.45 3.56
C SER A 152 13.79 19.90 4.89
N VAL A 153 13.56 20.78 5.87
CA VAL A 153 12.98 20.42 7.17
C VAL A 153 11.55 19.91 7.01
N ILE A 154 10.70 20.61 6.25
CA ILE A 154 9.32 20.18 5.98
C ILE A 154 9.30 18.80 5.33
N ASN A 155 10.12 18.58 4.29
CA ASN A 155 10.19 17.30 3.60
C ASN A 155 10.64 16.16 4.54
N LEU A 156 11.61 16.44 5.43
CA LEU A 156 12.07 15.47 6.42
C LEU A 156 10.97 15.13 7.44
N VAL A 157 10.25 16.13 7.96
CA VAL A 157 9.11 15.92 8.86
C VAL A 157 8.02 15.09 8.18
N LEU A 158 7.65 15.44 6.94
CA LEU A 158 6.68 14.68 6.16
C LEU A 158 7.13 13.22 5.96
N PHE A 159 8.40 12.99 5.63
CA PHE A 159 8.94 11.65 5.48
C PHE A 159 8.74 10.80 6.74
N PHE A 160 9.02 11.35 7.93
CA PHE A 160 8.81 10.64 9.19
C PHE A 160 7.33 10.38 9.50
N ILE A 161 6.42 11.29 9.15
CA ILE A 161 4.97 11.11 9.32
C ILE A 161 4.44 10.01 8.38
N LEU A 162 4.96 9.93 7.15
CA LEU A 162 4.48 8.98 6.14
C LEU A 162 4.75 7.52 6.50
N ILE A 163 5.85 7.23 7.22
CA ILE A 163 6.24 5.87 7.62
C ILE A 163 5.16 5.16 8.46
N PRO A 164 4.79 5.65 9.67
CA PRO A 164 3.81 4.97 10.50
C PRO A 164 2.42 4.91 9.84
N ASN A 165 2.02 5.95 9.11
CA ASN A 165 0.73 5.99 8.41
C ASN A 165 0.65 4.94 7.30
N THR A 166 1.70 4.81 6.47
CA THR A 166 1.72 3.81 5.39
C THR A 166 1.66 2.39 5.95
N ARG A 167 2.37 2.13 7.06
CA ARG A 167 2.36 0.83 7.75
C ARG A 167 1.00 0.51 8.32
N TRP A 168 0.42 1.44 9.08
CA TRP A 168 -0.89 1.28 9.69
C TRP A 168 -1.99 1.03 8.64
N LEU A 169 -1.97 1.78 7.53
CA LEU A 169 -2.92 1.57 6.43
C LEU A 169 -2.75 0.21 5.75
N ARG A 170 -1.50 -0.25 5.57
CA ARG A 170 -1.22 -1.59 5.03
C ARG A 170 -1.79 -2.68 5.94
N GLU A 171 -1.58 -2.57 7.25
CA GLU A 171 -2.11 -3.50 8.25
C GLU A 171 -3.64 -3.50 8.27
N LEU A 172 -4.28 -2.32 8.25
CA LEU A 172 -5.73 -2.22 8.20
C LEU A 172 -6.31 -2.80 6.91
N MET A 173 -5.68 -2.56 5.77
CA MET A 173 -6.11 -3.13 4.49
C MET A 173 -6.08 -4.67 4.56
N VAL A 174 -4.97 -5.26 5.01
CA VAL A 174 -4.83 -6.72 5.14
C VAL A 174 -5.86 -7.28 6.12
N LYS A 175 -6.02 -6.63 7.29
CA LYS A 175 -7.02 -7.02 8.29
C LYS A 175 -8.42 -7.02 7.74
N LYS A 176 -8.83 -5.95 7.06
CA LYS A 176 -10.18 -5.80 6.53
C LYS A 176 -10.47 -6.82 5.42
N VAL A 177 -9.54 -7.04 4.50
CA VAL A 177 -9.70 -8.05 3.43
C VAL A 177 -9.86 -9.45 4.03
N LEU A 178 -8.93 -9.89 4.88
CA LEU A 178 -8.98 -11.24 5.44
C LEU A 178 -10.18 -11.46 6.35
N TRP A 179 -10.55 -10.45 7.14
CA TRP A 179 -11.73 -10.53 8.00
C TRP A 179 -13.03 -10.58 7.21
N SER A 180 -13.20 -9.71 6.21
CA SER A 180 -14.37 -9.73 5.33
C SER A 180 -14.51 -11.05 4.60
N TYR A 181 -13.38 -11.62 4.15
CA TYR A 181 -13.39 -12.93 3.52
C TYR A 181 -13.79 -14.04 4.50
N TYR A 182 -13.26 -14.02 5.72
CA TYR A 182 -13.64 -14.97 6.78
C TYR A 182 -15.14 -14.95 7.09
N VAL A 183 -15.71 -13.77 7.35
CA VAL A 183 -17.14 -13.60 7.64
C VAL A 183 -18.00 -14.18 6.52
N GLU A 184 -17.62 -13.90 5.27
CA GLU A 184 -18.35 -14.40 4.10
C GLU A 184 -18.32 -15.94 4.01
N ARG A 185 -17.15 -16.57 4.27
CA ARG A 185 -17.04 -18.04 4.22
C ARG A 185 -17.80 -18.72 5.34
N ILE A 186 -17.84 -18.14 6.54
CA ILE A 186 -18.62 -18.68 7.66
C ILE A 186 -20.12 -18.65 7.32
N HIS A 187 -20.66 -17.52 6.88
CA HIS A 187 -22.08 -17.42 6.50
C HIS A 187 -22.47 -18.38 5.36
N GLN A 188 -21.58 -18.59 4.38
CA GLN A 188 -21.83 -19.57 3.33
C GLN A 188 -21.86 -21.02 3.84
N ASN A 189 -21.01 -21.37 4.82
CA ASN A 189 -21.00 -22.71 5.39
C ASN A 189 -22.24 -22.96 6.27
N GLU A 190 -22.69 -21.97 7.03
CA GLU A 190 -23.93 -22.03 7.82
C GLU A 190 -25.15 -22.25 6.90
N ASN A 191 -25.27 -21.48 5.82
CA ASN A 191 -26.37 -21.63 4.86
C ASN A 191 -26.37 -22.99 4.15
N LYS A 192 -25.20 -23.58 3.87
CA LYS A 192 -25.10 -24.93 3.31
C LYS A 192 -25.50 -26.01 4.31
N SER A 193 -25.19 -25.83 5.59
CA SER A 193 -25.60 -26.77 6.64
C SER A 193 -27.11 -26.78 6.81
N ASN A 194 -27.75 -25.60 6.75
CA ASN A 194 -29.20 -25.48 6.93
C ASN A 194 -30.01 -25.99 5.73
N ASN A 195 -29.46 -25.96 4.52
CA ASN A 195 -30.14 -26.47 3.32
C ASN A 195 -30.00 -27.99 3.13
N ASN A 196 -29.14 -28.64 3.91
CA ASN A 196 -28.90 -30.09 3.88
C ASN A 196 -29.59 -30.83 5.05
N GLN A 197 -30.41 -30.13 5.84
CA GLN A 197 -31.34 -30.69 6.84
C GLN A 197 -32.76 -30.66 6.29
#